data_AF-A0A7K2NT32-F1
#
_entry.id   AF-A0A7K2NT32-F1
#
_cell.length_a   1.000
_cell.length_b   1.000
_cell.length_c   1.000
_cell.angle_alpha   90.00
_cell.angle_beta   90.00
_cell.angle_gamma   90.00
#
_symmetry.space_group_name_H-M   'P 1'
#
loop_
_entity.id
_entity.type
_entity.pdbx_description
1 polymer ?
#
loop_
_entity_poly.entity_id
_entity_poly.type
_entity_poly.pdbx_seq_one_letter_code
_entity_poly.pdbx_strand_id
1 'polypeptide(L)' 'MQILLAEDDDGVAGALVEVLYDHGHITRRVTRGRDVL' A
#
# COMPACT_ATOMS: atom_id res chain seq x y z
N MET A 1 -5.55 6.75 9.37
CA MET A 1 -4.72 5.58 9.68
C MET A 1 -3.72 5.39 8.55
N GLN A 2 -2.43 5.16 8.85
CA GLN A 2 -1.39 4.94 7.85
C GLN A 2 -1.23 3.44 7.57
N ILE A 3 -1.23 3.04 6.30
CA ILE A 3 -1.10 1.65 5.85
C ILE A 3 0.22 1.48 5.10
N LEU A 4 1.01 0.48 5.51
CA LEU A 4 2.17 0.03 4.74
C LEU A 4 1.70 -0.98 3.70
N LEU A 5 2.00 -0.71 2.43
CA LEU A 5 1.62 -1.58 1.32
C LEU A 5 2.87 -2.25 0.73
N ALA A 6 3.00 -3.54 0.98
CA ALA A 6 4.04 -4.39 0.40
C ALA A 6 3.41 -5.26 -0.70
N GLU A 7 3.40 -4.75 -1.92
CA GLU A 7 2.95 -5.48 -3.10
C GLU A 7 3.98 -5.33 -4.23
N ASP A 8 4.40 -6.47 -4.76
CA ASP A 8 5.42 -6.59 -5.81
C ASP A 8 4.82 -6.33 -7.20
N ASP A 9 3.54 -6.65 -7.38
CA ASP A 9 2.81 -6.31 -8.60
C ASP A 9 2.32 -4.86 -8.55
N ASP A 10 2.78 -4.05 -9.49
CA ASP A 10 2.43 -2.63 -9.57
C ASP A 10 0.95 -2.38 -9.92
N GLY A 11 0.32 -3.29 -10.65
CA GLY A 11 -1.11 -3.20 -10.98
C GLY A 11 -1.97 -3.44 -9.75
N VAL A 12 -1.66 -4.49 -8.97
CA VAL A 12 -2.33 -4.79 -7.70
C VAL A 12 -2.09 -3.67 -6.69
N ALA A 13 -0.83 -3.21 -6.57
CA ALA A 13 -0.50 -2.12 -5.66
C ALA A 13 -1.24 -0.83 -6.01
N GLY A 14 -1.37 -0.50 -7.29
CA GLY A 14 -2.15 0.65 -7.76
C GLY A 14 -3.62 0.56 -7.37
N ALA A 15 -4.27 -0.57 -7.66
CA ALA A 15 -5.67 -0.79 -7.32
C ALA A 15 -5.93 -0.69 -5.81
N LEU A 16 -5.01 -1.22 -4.98
CA LEU A 16 -5.13 -1.13 -3.52
C LEU A 16 -4.93 0.30 -3.01
N VAL A 17 -4.01 1.08 -3.59
CA VAL A 17 -3.82 2.49 -3.23
C VAL A 17 -5.10 3.29 -3.48
N GLU A 18 -5.75 3.11 -4.63
CA GLU A 18 -6.99 3.81 -4.98
C GLU A 18 -8.12 3.50 -3.99
N VAL A 19 -8.39 2.21 -3.74
CA VAL A 19 -9.44 1.79 -2.81
C VAL A 19 -9.15 2.28 -1.39
N LEU A 20 -7.90 2.18 -0.92
CA LEU A 20 -7.54 2.63 0.43
C LEU A 20 -7.66 4.15 0.57
N TYR A 21 -7.34 4.90 -0.48
CA TYR A 21 -7.53 6.35 -0.51
C TYR A 21 -9.01 6.73 -0.42
N ASP A 22 -9.88 6.06 -1.18
CA ASP A 22 -11.33 6.29 -1.16
C ASP A 22 -11.96 6.02 0.23
N HIS A 23 -11.33 5.16 1.03
CA HIS A 23 -11.69 4.89 2.42
C HIS A 23 -10.99 5.81 3.45
N GLY A 24 -10.25 6.84 3.01
CA GLY A 24 -9.61 7.83 3.89
C GLY A 24 -8.31 7.33 4.53
N HIS A 25 -7.66 6.33 3.95
CA HIS A 25 -6.36 5.84 4.40
C HIS A 25 -5.22 6.50 3.62
N ILE A 26 -4.08 6.67 4.31
CA ILE A 26 -2.83 7.13 3.69
C ILE A 26 -1.93 5.91 3.52
N THR A 27 -1.59 5.59 2.28
CA THR A 27 -0.74 4.44 1.94
C THR A 27 0.71 4.85 1.73
N ARG A 28 1.64 4.05 2.26
CA ARG A 28 3.08 4.11 1.95
C ARG A 28 3.50 2.81 1.30
N ARG A 29 3.98 2.87 0.05
CA ARG A 29 4.57 1.70 -0.61
C ARG A 29 5.89 1.33 0.04
N VAL A 30 6.08 0.04 0.27
CA VAL A 30 7.32 -0.54 0.76
C VAL A 30 7.69 -1.74 -0.09
N THR A 31 8.97 -1.85 -0.42
CA THR A 31 9.48 -2.84 -1.39
C THR A 31 10.06 -4.09 -0.74
N ARG A 32 10.24 -4.10 0.59
CA ARG A 32 10.81 -5.23 1.30
C ARG A 32 9.95 -5.55 2.51
N GLY A 33 9.65 -6.82 2.74
CA GLY A 33 8.89 -7.27 3.92
C GLY A 33 9.54 -6.84 5.24
N ARG A 34 10.87 -6.66 5.28
CA ARG A 34 11.58 -6.10 6.43
C ARG A 34 11.21 -4.65 6.77
N ASP A 35 10.63 -3.91 5.82
CA ASP A 35 10.21 -2.52 5.99
C ASP A 35 8.75 -2.42 6.47
N VAL A 36 8.07 -3.57 6.64
CA VAL A 36 6.69 -3.74 7.13
C VAL A 36 6.66 -4.05 8.64
N LEU A 37 7.78 -4.45 9.24
CA LEU A 37 7.91 -4.93 10.63
C LEU A 37 8.42 -3.85 11.60
#